data_AF-A0A660US76-F1
#
_entry.id   AF-A0A660US76-F1
#
_cell.length_a   1.000
_cell.length_b   1.000
_cell.length_c   1.000
_cell.angle_alpha   90.00
_cell.angle_beta   90.00
_cell.angle_gamma   90.00
#
_symmetry.space_group_name_H-M   'P 1'
#
loop_
_entity.id
_entity.type
_entity.pdbx_description
1 polymer ?
#
loop_
_entity_poly.entity_id
_entity_poly.type
_entity_poly.pdbx_seq_one_letter_code
_entity_poly.pdbx_strand_id
1 'polypeptide(L)'
;MANVKNKDGLLRRIWHEIGRFLSVGIVWLLYRVKVYGKENIPTEGPVLVLSSHQSLFDPVFCQGWLRRPFYYVPRDTLFVGFWGRIID
;
A
#
# COMPACT_ATOMS: atom_id res chain seq x y z
N MET A 1 -6.53 16.99 16.86
CA MET A 1 -6.37 16.61 15.44
C MET A 1 -4.95 16.08 15.28
N ALA A 2 -4.77 14.83 14.84
CA ALA A 2 -3.43 14.29 14.62
C ALA A 2 -2.69 15.19 13.61
N ASN A 3 -1.47 15.61 13.93
CA ASN A 3 -0.62 16.36 13.03
C ASN A 3 -0.15 15.40 11.93
N VAL A 4 -0.96 15.28 10.87
CA VAL A 4 -0.60 14.50 9.69
C VAL A 4 0.46 15.32 8.97
N LYS A 5 1.72 15.00 9.27
CA LYS A 5 2.87 15.62 8.62
C LYS A 5 2.74 15.37 7.11
N ASN A 6 2.36 16.40 6.36
CA ASN A 6 2.30 16.32 4.91
C ASN A 6 3.75 16.14 4.42
N LYS A 7 4.12 14.90 4.12
CA LYS A 7 5.43 14.50 3.61
C LYS A 7 5.30 14.20 2.11
N ASP A 8 4.55 15.02 1.37
CA ASP A 8 4.18 14.74 -0.02
C ASP A 8 5.25 15.25 -1.00
N GLY A 9 6.50 14.82 -0.80
CA GLY A 9 7.60 15.16 -1.70
C GLY A 9 7.57 14.34 -3.00
N LEU A 10 8.00 14.93 -4.11
CA LEU A 10 8.12 14.26 -5.41
C LEU A 10 8.94 12.96 -5.32
N LEU A 11 10.07 12.98 -4.61
CA LEU A 11 10.94 11.81 -4.40
C LEU A 11 10.20 10.65 -3.73
N ARG A 12 9.36 10.95 -2.74
CA ARG A 12 8.59 9.93 -2.03
C ARG A 12 7.50 9.32 -2.92
N ARG A 13 6.87 10.13 -3.77
CA ARG A 13 5.90 9.64 -4.77
C ARG A 13 6.57 8.72 -5.78
N ILE A 14 7.73 9.11 -6.30
CA ILE A 14 8.50 8.28 -7.24
C ILE A 14 8.91 6.96 -6.58
N TRP A 15 9.47 7.02 -5.37
CA TRP A 15 9.84 5.84 -4.60
C TRP A 15 8.65 4.89 -4.39
N HIS A 16 7.50 5.44 -4.00
CA HIS A 16 6.27 4.69 -3.79
C HIS A 16 5.76 4.04 -5.08
N GLU A 17 5.75 4.75 -6.21
CA GLU A 17 5.29 4.19 -7.48
C GLU A 17 6.22 3.10 -8.01
N ILE A 18 7.55 3.26 -7.84
CA ILE A 18 8.52 2.22 -8.20
C ILE A 18 8.30 0.98 -7.32
N GLY A 19 8.20 1.16 -6.00
CA GLY A 19 7.92 0.07 -5.07
C GLY A 19 6.62 -0.64 -5.41
N ARG A 20 5.54 0.11 -5.66
CA ARG A 20 4.24 -0.42 -6.09
C ARG A 20 4.36 -1.24 -7.37
N PHE A 21 5.02 -0.71 -8.40
CA PHE A 21 5.18 -1.40 -9.68
C PHE A 21 5.94 -2.71 -9.53
N LEU A 22 7.07 -2.70 -8.81
CA LEU A 22 7.87 -3.90 -8.56
C LEU A 22 7.09 -4.93 -7.74
N SER A 23 6.47 -4.52 -6.64
CA SER A 23 5.70 -5.43 -5.78
C SER A 23 4.52 -6.04 -6.52
N VAL A 24 3.76 -5.24 -7.29
CA VAL A 24 2.65 -5.73 -8.12
C VAL A 24 3.14 -6.71 -9.18
N GLY A 25 4.23 -6.38 -9.89
CA GLY A 25 4.79 -7.25 -10.91
C GLY A 25 5.20 -8.61 -10.35
N ILE A 26 5.89 -8.61 -9.20
CA ILE A 26 6.32 -9.84 -8.51
C ILE A 26 5.11 -10.68 -8.09
N VAL A 27 4.14 -10.09 -7.38
CA VAL A 27 2.99 -10.88 -6.89
C VAL A 27 2.09 -11.35 -8.03
N TRP A 28 1.94 -10.55 -9.08
CA TRP A 28 1.19 -10.95 -10.25
C TRP A 28 1.84 -12.13 -10.97
N LEU A 29 3.18 -12.11 -11.11
CA LEU A 29 3.93 -13.21 -11.74
C LEU A 29 3.87 -14.50 -10.90
N LEU A 30 4.06 -14.40 -9.59
CA LEU A 30 4.14 -15.56 -8.70
C LEU A 30 2.77 -16.16 -8.37
N TYR A 31 1.76 -15.32 -8.14
CA TYR A 31 0.45 -15.74 -7.62
C TYR A 31 -0.68 -15.62 -8.64
N ARG A 32 -0.42 -15.12 -9.85
CA ARG A 32 -1.42 -14.97 -10.92
C ARG A 32 -2.67 -14.22 -10.45
N VAL A 33 -2.44 -13.14 -9.72
CA VAL A 33 -3.49 -12.33 -9.06
C VAL A 33 -4.54 -11.88 -10.08
N LYS A 34 -5.82 -12.06 -9.72
CA LYS A 34 -6.97 -11.53 -10.47
C LYS A 34 -7.65 -10.45 -9.63
N VAL A 35 -8.05 -9.36 -10.27
CA VAL A 35 -8.68 -8.21 -9.62
C VAL A 35 -10.05 -7.99 -10.25
N TYR A 36 -11.06 -7.80 -9.41
CA TYR A 36 -12.45 -7.62 -9.81
C TYR A 36 -13.04 -6.39 -9.10
N GLY A 37 -14.02 -5.72 -9.71
CA GLY A 37 -14.73 -4.60 -9.07
C GLY A 37 -13.86 -3.36 -8.85
N LYS A 38 -12.80 -3.16 -9.65
CA LYS A 38 -11.87 -2.03 -9.50
C LYS A 38 -12.57 -0.69 -9.76
N GLU A 39 -13.55 -0.71 -10.64
CA GLU A 39 -14.45 0.40 -10.98
C GLU A 39 -15.28 0.90 -9.79
N ASN A 40 -15.45 0.08 -8.74
CA ASN A 40 -16.21 0.47 -7.55
C ASN A 40 -15.39 1.34 -6.57
N ILE A 41 -14.09 1.54 -6.82
CA ILE A 41 -13.23 2.33 -5.95
C ILE A 41 -13.54 3.82 -6.17
N PRO A 42 -13.95 4.56 -5.12
CA PRO A 42 -14.19 5.99 -5.23
C PRO A 42 -12.93 6.74 -5.69
N THR A 43 -13.09 7.57 -6.73
CA THR A 43 -12.02 8.39 -7.32
C THR A 43 -11.65 9.57 -6.45
N GLU A 44 -12.61 10.07 -5.66
CA GLU A 44 -12.46 11.25 -4.81
C GLU A 44 -12.92 10.94 -3.38
N GLY A 45 -12.51 11.80 -2.45
CA GLY A 45 -12.83 11.67 -1.03
C GLY A 45 -12.04 10.60 -0.28
N PRO A 46 -12.11 10.58 1.06
CA PRO A 46 -11.44 9.57 1.89
C PRO A 46 -12.10 8.20 1.71
N VAL A 47 -11.28 7.14 1.75
CA VAL A 47 -11.75 5.73 1.66
C VAL A 47 -11.08 4.92 2.77
N LEU A 48 -11.89 4.11 3.45
CA LEU A 48 -11.42 3.07 4.36
C LEU A 48 -11.48 1.73 3.63
N VAL A 49 -10.33 1.13 3.39
CA VAL A 49 -10.23 -0.20 2.76
C VAL A 49 -10.22 -1.25 3.86
N LEU A 50 -11.20 -2.15 3.82
CA LEU A 50 -11.30 -3.29 4.72
C LEU A 50 -11.00 -4.56 3.94
N SER A 51 -10.14 -5.41 4.49
CA SER A 51 -9.76 -6.69 3.92
C SER A 51 -9.67 -7.73 5.03
N SER A 52 -9.93 -8.99 4.70
CA SER A 52 -9.58 -10.11 5.57
C SER A 52 -8.06 -10.15 5.76
N HIS A 53 -7.58 -10.27 7.00
CA HIS A 53 -6.15 -10.41 7.26
C HIS A 53 -5.75 -11.89 7.19
N GLN A 54 -5.19 -12.32 6.06
CA GLN A 54 -4.77 -13.70 5.83
C GLN A 54 -3.25 -13.87 5.83
N SER A 55 -2.50 -12.81 5.53
CA SER A 55 -1.05 -12.93 5.36
C SER A 55 -0.29 -11.62 5.59
N LEU A 56 1.04 -11.72 5.73
CA LEU A 56 1.94 -10.57 5.73
C LEU A 56 2.00 -9.86 4.36
N PHE A 57 1.49 -10.49 3.29
CA PHE A 57 1.46 -9.92 1.93
C PHE A 57 0.21 -9.10 1.65
N ASP A 58 -0.76 -9.07 2.56
CA ASP A 58 -2.00 -8.31 2.40
C ASP A 58 -1.77 -6.83 2.09
N PRO A 59 -0.70 -6.17 2.62
CA PRO A 59 -0.37 -4.82 2.21
C PRO A 59 -0.06 -4.70 0.71
N VAL A 60 0.70 -5.64 0.15
CA VAL A 60 1.03 -5.63 -1.28
C VAL A 60 -0.22 -5.89 -2.12
N PHE A 61 -1.03 -6.88 -1.72
CA PHE A 61 -2.24 -7.25 -2.46
C PHE A 61 -3.31 -6.16 -2.43
N CYS A 62 -3.48 -5.45 -1.31
CA CYS A 62 -4.50 -4.41 -1.22
C CYS A 62 -4.03 -3.09 -1.87
N GLN A 63 -2.80 -2.64 -1.58
CA GLN A 63 -2.28 -1.37 -2.08
C GLN A 63 -2.01 -1.37 -3.59
N GLY A 64 -1.49 -2.48 -4.12
CA GLY A 64 -0.93 -2.54 -5.47
C GLY A 64 -1.89 -2.09 -6.58
N TRP A 65 -3.18 -2.37 -6.39
CA TRP A 65 -4.23 -2.17 -7.40
C TRP A 65 -5.01 -0.86 -7.22
N LEU A 66 -4.77 -0.14 -6.13
CA LEU A 66 -5.40 1.13 -5.79
C LEU A 66 -4.54 2.30 -6.31
N ARG A 67 -5.10 3.14 -7.19
CA ARG A 67 -4.41 4.32 -7.74
C ARG A 67 -4.60 5.55 -6.84
N ARG A 68 -4.36 5.39 -5.54
CA ARG A 68 -4.51 6.46 -4.53
C ARG A 68 -3.52 6.24 -3.39
N PRO A 69 -3.16 7.31 -2.64
CA PRO A 69 -2.39 7.15 -1.41
C PRO A 69 -3.05 6.10 -0.51
N PHE A 70 -2.25 5.13 -0.07
CA PHE A 70 -2.69 4.03 0.76
C PHE A 70 -1.86 4.04 2.04
N TYR A 71 -2.53 4.06 3.18
CA TYR A 71 -1.91 4.00 4.50
C TYR A 71 -2.46 2.79 5.24
N TYR A 72 -1.56 1.94 5.71
CA TYR A 72 -1.90 0.83 6.60
C TYR A 72 -1.88 1.32 8.04
N VAL A 73 -2.54 0.54 8.91
CA VAL A 73 -2.40 0.67 10.36
C VAL A 73 -1.57 -0.52 10.85
N PRO A 74 -0.23 -0.50 10.67
CA PRO A 74 0.64 -1.56 11.17
C PRO A 74 0.79 -1.47 12.70
N ARG A 75 1.17 -2.59 13.32
CA ARG A 75 1.68 -2.56 14.69
C ARG A 75 3.01 -1.83 14.75
N ASP A 76 3.24 -1.15 15.86
CA ASP A 76 4.51 -0.51 16.23
C ASP A 76 5.70 -1.47 16.20
N THR A 77 5.47 -2.74 16.58
CA THR A 77 6.49 -3.80 16.52
C THR A 77 7.03 -4.09 15.12
N LEU A 78 6.39 -3.59 14.05
CA LEU A 78 6.84 -3.82 12.67
C LEU A 78 7.97 -2.87 12.24
N PHE A 79 8.15 -1.75 12.95
CA PHE A 79 9.13 -0.72 12.59
C PHE A 79 10.52 -0.94 13.21
N VAL A 80 10.92 -2.21 13.37
CA VAL A 80 12.21 -2.58 13.95
C VAL A 80 13.15 -3.17 12.90
N GLY A 81 14.46 -2.91 13.06
CA GLY A 81 15.50 -3.44 12.19
C GLY A 81 15.55 -2.80 10.79
N PHE A 82 16.19 -3.50 9.85
CA PHE A 82 16.37 -3.01 8.47
C PHE A 82 15.04 -2.85 7.73
N TRP A 83 14.18 -3.86 7.81
CA TRP A 83 12.88 -3.86 7.13
C TRP A 83 11.93 -2.80 7.66
N GLY A 84 11.95 -2.51 8.97
CA GLY A 84 11.18 -1.43 9.57
C GLY A 84 11.51 -0.05 8.99
N ARG A 85 12.77 0.22 8.67
CA ARG A 85 13.20 1.50 8.04
C ARG A 85 12.80 1.64 6.58
N ILE A 86 12.51 0.53 5.90
CA ILE A 86 12.09 0.55 4.48
C ILE A 86 10.61 0.89 4.37
N ILE A 87 9.82 0.53 5.38
CA ILE A 87 8.35 0.68 5.37
C ILE A 87 7.84 1.94 6.09
N ASP A 88 8.70 2.66 6.82
CA ASP A 88 8.42 3.97 7.44
C ASP A 88 8.54 5.14 6.43
#